data_AF-A0A5N4A400-F1
#
_entry.id   AF-A0A5N4A400-F1
#
_cell.length_a   1.000
_cell.length_b   1.000
_cell.length_c   1.000
_cell.angle_alpha   90.00
_cell.angle_beta   90.00
_cell.angle_gamma   90.00
#
_symmetry.space_group_name_H-M   'P 1'
#
loop_
_entity.id
_entity.type
_entity.pdbx_description
1 polymer ?
#
loop_
_entity_poly.entity_id
_entity_poly.type
_entity_poly.pdbx_seq_one_letter_code
_entity_poly.pdbx_strand_id
1 'polypeptide(L)'
;MLFLATAVIFSSASFAQGYSFGYYWRDFNGTVSPDAFPGGMDAKNQPVYVALAYDKYLIAAQIFTNDNNAYYSYGALEHGVKINNKILCTEYPEQFEWIPTDANALKKITDKYLLKGGWEPNLTLYIGRAKYGNEVLVGKVLADSTIDGLYFTRNGKTLHTKTFDVLSFKSNQFKGILGVRSATAVILSSASFAQGGPSGYYWRDFDGTVPPDAFPGGVDANNRPIYIAQVYAKNILMPAKIYFNDNTAYYEYGNKELGEKDNVMILCTEHPEKFEWISTEGKSIRNITGKHLVIGGYQEEKSATYIGRTRIGGEVVVSKVVIYTPARAEYDALYLISKGVQHHVFSFDVLTFQ
;
A
#
# COMPACT_ATOMS: atom_id res chain seq x y z
N MET A 1 33.10 -21.03 30.63
CA MET A 1 33.01 -19.59 30.36
C MET A 1 31.74 -19.39 29.53
N LEU A 2 30.62 -19.09 30.18
CA LEU A 2 29.30 -18.95 29.56
C LEU A 2 29.14 -17.50 29.09
N PHE A 3 28.85 -17.26 27.82
CA PHE A 3 28.45 -15.94 27.34
C PHE A 3 26.93 -15.79 27.51
N LEU A 4 26.50 -14.90 28.41
CA LEU A 4 25.13 -14.43 28.45
C LEU A 4 24.90 -13.51 27.24
N ALA A 5 23.97 -13.88 26.36
CA ALA A 5 23.41 -12.97 25.37
C ALA A 5 22.46 -12.00 26.08
N THR A 6 22.84 -10.73 26.16
CA THR A 6 21.93 -9.66 26.59
C THR A 6 20.85 -9.45 25.54
N ALA A 7 19.66 -9.99 25.79
CA ALA A 7 18.45 -9.59 25.10
C ALA A 7 18.12 -8.14 25.51
N VAL A 8 18.10 -7.23 24.54
CA VAL A 8 17.57 -5.88 24.76
C VAL A 8 16.05 -6.01 24.83
N ILE A 9 15.52 -6.03 26.04
CA ILE A 9 14.09 -5.97 26.32
C ILE A 9 13.68 -4.49 26.24
N PHE A 10 12.87 -4.12 25.27
CA PHE A 10 12.17 -2.84 25.29
C PHE A 10 11.02 -2.96 26.29
N SER A 11 11.17 -2.39 27.49
CA SER A 11 10.10 -2.31 28.49
C SER A 11 9.15 -1.15 28.17
N SER A 12 7.86 -1.43 28.25
CA SER A 12 6.74 -0.60 27.81
C SER A 12 6.41 0.60 28.71
N ALA A 13 5.74 1.56 28.07
CA ALA A 13 4.62 2.37 28.54
C ALA A 13 4.88 3.88 28.66
N SER A 14 4.35 4.60 27.68
CA SER A 14 3.74 5.91 27.87
C SER A 14 2.57 5.96 26.90
N PHE A 15 1.36 6.16 27.45
CA PHE A 15 0.07 6.16 26.78
C PHE A 15 0.14 6.70 25.35
N ALA A 16 -0.10 5.84 24.35
CA ALA A 16 -0.47 6.30 23.02
C ALA A 16 -1.86 6.92 23.12
N GLN A 17 -1.91 8.23 23.37
CA GLN A 17 -3.08 9.04 23.10
C GLN A 17 -3.46 8.75 21.64
N GLY A 18 -4.64 8.17 21.42
CA GLY A 18 -5.04 7.55 20.16
C GLY A 18 -4.83 8.46 18.96
N TYR A 19 -3.76 8.22 18.22
CA TYR A 19 -3.62 8.74 16.87
C TYR A 19 -4.36 7.78 15.94
N SER A 20 -5.62 8.12 15.71
CA SER A 20 -6.50 7.53 14.70
C SER A 20 -5.90 7.79 13.31
N PHE A 21 -5.05 6.91 12.80
CA PHE A 21 -4.41 7.08 11.50
C PHE A 21 -5.35 6.64 10.36
N GLY A 22 -6.19 7.57 9.92
CA GLY A 22 -6.87 7.66 8.62
C GLY A 22 -7.14 6.36 7.84
N TYR A 23 -6.54 6.25 6.66
CA TYR A 23 -6.72 5.15 5.71
C TYR A 23 -5.40 4.43 5.41
N TYR A 24 -5.52 3.22 4.88
CA TYR A 24 -4.39 2.37 4.52
C TYR A 24 -4.79 1.35 3.46
N TRP A 25 -3.79 0.73 2.85
CA TRP A 25 -3.91 -0.28 1.80
C TRP A 25 -3.50 -1.64 2.35
N ARG A 26 -4.36 -2.64 2.22
CA ARG A 26 -4.04 -4.04 2.54
C ARG A 26 -3.84 -4.85 1.28
N ASP A 27 -2.92 -5.80 1.30
CA ASP A 27 -2.83 -6.79 0.23
C ASP A 27 -4.13 -7.60 0.18
N PHE A 28 -4.80 -7.63 -0.97
CA PHE A 28 -6.04 -8.37 -1.15
C PHE A 28 -5.72 -9.81 -1.61
N ASN A 29 -6.03 -10.77 -0.74
CA ASN A 29 -5.77 -12.19 -0.94
C ASN A 29 -7.02 -12.97 -1.39
N GLY A 30 -8.03 -12.28 -1.93
CA GLY A 30 -9.32 -12.85 -2.30
C GLY A 30 -10.38 -12.79 -1.19
N THR A 31 -10.05 -12.28 -0.01
CA THR A 31 -11.00 -12.03 1.08
C THR A 31 -11.11 -10.54 1.37
N VAL A 32 -12.33 -10.02 1.42
CA VAL A 32 -12.59 -8.62 1.79
C VAL A 32 -12.38 -8.46 3.30
N SER A 33 -11.53 -7.51 3.67
CA SER A 33 -11.27 -7.18 5.07
C SER A 33 -12.50 -6.53 5.72
N PRO A 34 -12.80 -6.79 7.02
CA PRO A 34 -13.93 -6.15 7.71
C PRO A 34 -13.88 -4.62 7.77
N ASP A 35 -12.68 -4.05 7.68
CA ASP A 35 -12.38 -2.61 7.66
C ASP A 35 -12.29 -2.03 6.23
N ALA A 36 -12.68 -2.79 5.19
CA ALA A 36 -12.62 -2.34 3.81
C ALA A 36 -13.61 -1.21 3.53
N PHE A 37 -13.15 -0.16 2.84
CA PHE A 37 -13.96 1.01 2.51
C PHE A 37 -14.89 0.72 1.32
N PRO A 38 -16.22 0.80 1.50
CA PRO A 38 -17.17 0.62 0.40
C PRO A 38 -17.19 1.86 -0.49
N GLY A 39 -16.92 1.69 -1.78
CA GLY A 39 -16.98 2.77 -2.76
C GLY A 39 -18.35 2.95 -3.42
N GLY A 40 -19.15 1.89 -3.46
CA GLY A 40 -20.50 1.91 -4.02
C GLY A 40 -21.30 0.65 -3.69
N MET A 41 -22.35 0.41 -4.45
CA MET A 41 -23.27 -0.73 -4.28
C MET A 41 -23.54 -1.36 -5.65
N ASP A 42 -23.58 -2.68 -5.70
CA ASP A 42 -23.95 -3.43 -6.90
C ASP A 42 -25.47 -3.55 -7.08
N ALA A 43 -25.91 -4.22 -8.14
CA ALA A 43 -27.34 -4.41 -8.44
C ALA A 43 -28.10 -5.24 -7.37
N LYS A 44 -27.39 -5.95 -6.49
CA LYS A 44 -27.94 -6.73 -5.37
C LYS A 44 -27.88 -5.97 -4.05
N ASN A 45 -27.53 -4.67 -4.09
CA ASN A 45 -27.32 -3.84 -2.91
C ASN A 45 -26.21 -4.38 -1.99
N GLN A 46 -25.21 -5.05 -2.58
CA GLN A 46 -23.99 -5.45 -1.88
C GLN A 46 -22.88 -4.44 -2.13
N PRO A 47 -21.98 -4.21 -1.16
CA PRO A 47 -20.89 -3.26 -1.34
C PRO A 47 -19.97 -3.62 -2.50
N VAL A 48 -19.53 -2.57 -3.20
CA VAL A 48 -18.41 -2.60 -4.15
C VAL A 48 -17.26 -1.84 -3.51
N TYR A 49 -16.12 -2.49 -3.34
CA TYR A 49 -14.98 -1.95 -2.58
C TYR A 49 -13.96 -1.27 -3.49
N VAL A 50 -13.32 -0.24 -2.95
CA VAL A 50 -12.23 0.49 -3.62
C VAL A 50 -10.94 -0.33 -3.55
N ALA A 51 -10.28 -0.50 -4.69
CA ALA A 51 -9.05 -1.26 -4.79
C ALA A 51 -8.02 -0.59 -5.71
N LEU A 52 -6.77 -1.06 -5.63
CA LEU A 52 -5.73 -0.84 -6.63
C LEU A 52 -5.32 -2.20 -7.19
N ALA A 53 -5.38 -2.35 -8.51
CA ALA A 53 -4.90 -3.53 -9.21
C ALA A 53 -3.53 -3.24 -9.84
N TYR A 54 -2.57 -4.15 -9.66
CA TYR A 54 -1.31 -4.11 -10.37
C TYR A 54 -1.38 -4.99 -11.63
N ASP A 55 -1.51 -4.34 -12.79
CA ASP A 55 -1.35 -4.97 -14.10
C ASP A 55 -0.63 -4.03 -15.06
N LYS A 56 0.70 -4.21 -15.17
CA LYS A 56 1.66 -3.31 -15.83
C LYS A 56 1.74 -1.92 -15.17
N TYR A 57 0.60 -1.37 -14.78
CA TYR A 57 0.38 -0.12 -14.07
C TYR A 57 -0.32 -0.39 -12.73
N LEU A 58 -0.29 0.60 -11.83
CA LEU A 58 -1.10 0.57 -10.61
C LEU A 58 -2.40 1.31 -10.91
N ILE A 59 -3.54 0.63 -10.93
CA ILE A 59 -4.78 1.19 -11.47
C ILE A 59 -5.91 1.07 -10.44
N ALA A 60 -6.66 2.14 -10.24
CA ALA A 60 -7.89 2.10 -9.46
C ALA A 60 -8.87 1.06 -10.03
N ALA A 61 -9.32 0.20 -9.14
CA ALA A 61 -10.10 -0.99 -9.43
C ALA A 61 -11.29 -1.08 -8.46
N GLN A 62 -12.18 -2.01 -8.75
CA GLN A 62 -13.31 -2.35 -7.90
C GLN A 62 -13.31 -3.84 -7.55
N ILE A 63 -13.71 -4.18 -6.33
CA ILE A 63 -13.91 -5.56 -5.88
C ILE A 63 -15.37 -5.73 -5.51
N PHE A 64 -16.04 -6.71 -6.10
CA PHE A 64 -17.42 -7.05 -5.73
C PHE A 64 -17.44 -7.95 -4.48
N THR A 65 -18.51 -7.84 -3.70
CA THR A 65 -18.70 -8.72 -2.53
C THR A 65 -18.68 -10.20 -2.95
N ASN A 66 -17.91 -11.02 -2.22
CA ASN A 66 -17.65 -12.45 -2.51
C ASN A 66 -16.94 -12.75 -3.84
N ASP A 67 -16.33 -11.74 -4.49
CA ASP A 67 -15.45 -11.96 -5.63
C ASP A 67 -13.98 -11.93 -5.17
N ASN A 68 -13.14 -12.74 -5.82
CA ASN A 68 -11.70 -12.78 -5.58
C ASN A 68 -10.89 -12.01 -6.62
N ASN A 69 -11.54 -11.31 -7.55
CA ASN A 69 -10.89 -10.47 -8.55
C ASN A 69 -11.09 -8.99 -8.22
N ALA A 70 -10.04 -8.20 -8.47
CA ALA A 70 -10.18 -6.76 -8.67
C ALA A 70 -10.37 -6.48 -10.17
N TYR A 71 -11.39 -5.69 -10.51
CA TYR A 71 -11.74 -5.33 -11.88
C TYR A 71 -11.33 -3.90 -12.17
N TYR A 72 -10.66 -3.67 -13.30
CA TYR A 72 -10.23 -2.33 -13.71
C TYR A 72 -10.34 -2.15 -15.24
N SER A 73 -10.33 -0.89 -15.64
CA SER A 73 -10.41 -0.49 -17.04
C SER A 73 -9.04 -0.34 -17.67
N TYR A 74 -8.84 -1.02 -18.81
CA TYR A 74 -7.71 -0.76 -19.71
C TYR A 74 -8.13 -0.98 -21.18
N GLY A 75 -8.04 0.08 -21.98
CA GLY A 75 -8.57 0.10 -23.33
C GLY A 75 -10.10 -0.01 -23.34
N ALA A 76 -10.66 -0.83 -24.24
CA ALA A 76 -12.10 -1.01 -24.36
C ALA A 76 -12.69 -2.11 -23.45
N LEU A 77 -11.83 -2.86 -22.76
CA LEU A 77 -12.21 -4.08 -22.06
C LEU A 77 -12.11 -3.91 -20.54
N GLU A 78 -12.93 -4.70 -19.84
CA GLU A 78 -12.74 -4.98 -18.42
C GLU A 78 -11.66 -6.04 -18.25
N HIS A 79 -10.77 -5.84 -17.29
CA HIS A 79 -9.77 -6.81 -16.90
C HIS A 79 -9.98 -7.17 -15.44
N GLY A 80 -9.90 -8.46 -15.11
CA GLY A 80 -9.98 -8.97 -13.75
C GLY A 80 -8.66 -9.62 -13.35
N VAL A 81 -8.12 -9.24 -12.20
CA VAL A 81 -6.86 -9.81 -11.69
C VAL A 81 -7.09 -10.30 -10.26
N LYS A 82 -6.62 -11.52 -9.97
CA LYS A 82 -6.76 -12.17 -8.65
C LYS A 82 -5.66 -11.80 -7.67
N ILE A 83 -4.46 -11.61 -8.20
CA ILE A 83 -3.24 -11.40 -7.42
C ILE A 83 -2.80 -9.95 -7.50
N ASN A 84 -1.94 -9.53 -6.59
CA ASN A 84 -1.26 -8.24 -6.68
C ASN A 84 -2.21 -7.04 -6.62
N ASN A 85 -3.29 -7.20 -5.87
CA ASN A 85 -4.28 -6.16 -5.62
C ASN A 85 -4.12 -5.65 -4.20
N LYS A 86 -4.47 -4.39 -4.00
CA LYS A 86 -4.66 -3.80 -2.68
C LYS A 86 -6.09 -3.34 -2.52
N ILE A 87 -6.63 -3.47 -1.31
CA ILE A 87 -7.95 -2.97 -0.94
C ILE A 87 -7.80 -1.80 0.01
N LEU A 88 -8.59 -0.74 -0.21
CA LEU A 88 -8.61 0.44 0.65
C LEU A 88 -9.35 0.09 1.95
N CYS A 89 -8.71 0.34 3.08
CA CYS A 89 -9.24 0.07 4.39
C CYS A 89 -9.16 1.32 5.29
N THR A 90 -10.09 1.40 6.23
CA THR A 90 -10.14 2.48 7.21
C THR A 90 -11.03 2.07 8.39
N GLU A 91 -10.72 2.60 9.57
CA GLU A 91 -11.61 2.56 10.73
C GLU A 91 -12.50 3.80 10.83
N TYR A 92 -12.26 4.79 9.96
CA TYR A 92 -12.87 6.13 10.01
C TYR A 92 -13.51 6.51 8.66
N PRO A 93 -14.51 5.72 8.19
CA PRO A 93 -15.13 5.95 6.88
C PRO A 93 -15.76 7.34 6.75
N GLU A 94 -16.13 7.99 7.85
CA GLU A 94 -16.68 9.35 7.89
C GLU A 94 -15.68 10.45 7.53
N GLN A 95 -14.38 10.16 7.54
CA GLN A 95 -13.33 11.07 7.07
C GLN A 95 -13.24 11.14 5.55
N PHE A 96 -13.89 10.22 4.84
CA PHE A 96 -13.98 10.24 3.40
C PHE A 96 -15.16 11.09 2.92
N GLU A 97 -14.97 11.72 1.78
CA GLU A 97 -15.99 12.51 1.11
C GLU A 97 -15.95 12.22 -0.39
N TRP A 98 -17.07 11.75 -0.92
CA TRP A 98 -17.32 11.66 -2.35
C TRP A 98 -17.81 13.01 -2.84
N ILE A 99 -17.02 13.69 -3.67
CA ILE A 99 -17.30 15.02 -4.17
C ILE A 99 -17.88 14.91 -5.58
N PRO A 100 -19.16 15.25 -5.81
CA PRO A 100 -19.71 15.32 -7.16
C PRO A 100 -18.97 16.36 -7.99
N THR A 101 -18.48 15.95 -9.15
CA THR A 101 -17.67 16.79 -10.04
C THR A 101 -17.80 16.36 -11.49
N ASP A 102 -17.10 17.07 -12.36
CA ASP A 102 -16.83 16.66 -13.73
C ASP A 102 -15.34 16.83 -14.08
N ALA A 103 -14.96 16.38 -15.27
CA ALA A 103 -13.58 16.45 -15.75
C ALA A 103 -13.01 17.88 -15.82
N ASN A 104 -13.84 18.90 -16.07
CA ASN A 104 -13.41 20.30 -16.12
C ASN A 104 -13.28 20.90 -14.71
N ALA A 105 -14.21 20.56 -13.82
CA ALA A 105 -14.27 21.08 -12.45
C ALA A 105 -13.24 20.41 -11.52
N LEU A 106 -12.85 19.17 -11.80
CA LEU A 106 -11.87 18.41 -11.01
C LEU A 106 -10.57 19.19 -10.76
N LYS A 107 -10.05 19.85 -11.81
CA LYS A 107 -8.80 20.63 -11.76
C LYS A 107 -8.89 21.86 -10.85
N LYS A 108 -10.10 22.27 -10.48
CA LYS A 108 -10.36 23.43 -9.61
C LYS A 108 -10.44 23.03 -8.13
N ILE A 109 -10.53 21.73 -7.83
CA ILE A 109 -10.52 21.21 -6.46
C ILE A 109 -9.08 21.21 -5.96
N THR A 110 -8.72 22.23 -5.18
CA THR A 110 -7.33 22.45 -4.69
C THR A 110 -7.25 22.50 -3.17
N ASP A 111 -8.38 22.63 -2.49
CA ASP A 111 -8.54 22.70 -1.03
C ASP A 111 -8.83 21.32 -0.40
N LYS A 112 -8.79 20.26 -1.20
CA LYS A 112 -9.08 18.88 -0.79
C LYS A 112 -7.92 17.96 -1.11
N TYR A 113 -7.72 16.97 -0.26
CA TYR A 113 -6.81 15.87 -0.54
C TYR A 113 -7.57 14.78 -1.32
N LEU A 114 -7.39 14.78 -2.64
CA LEU A 114 -7.96 13.77 -3.53
C LEU A 114 -7.11 12.49 -3.49
N LEU A 115 -7.76 11.33 -3.36
CA LEU A 115 -7.06 10.06 -3.31
C LEU A 115 -6.52 9.66 -4.67
N LYS A 116 -5.20 9.41 -4.74
CA LYS A 116 -4.54 8.93 -5.95
C LYS A 116 -5.09 7.57 -6.38
N GLY A 117 -5.43 7.44 -7.66
CA GLY A 117 -5.97 6.23 -8.28
C GLY A 117 -4.91 5.27 -8.80
N GLY A 118 -3.72 5.30 -8.21
CA GLY A 118 -2.54 4.58 -8.69
C GLY A 118 -1.66 5.44 -9.61
N TRP A 119 -0.99 4.81 -10.57
CA TRP A 119 -0.01 5.42 -11.45
C TRP A 119 -0.11 4.83 -12.86
N GLU A 120 -0.15 5.71 -13.86
CA GLU A 120 0.07 5.40 -15.28
C GLU A 120 1.03 6.46 -15.87
N PRO A 121 1.85 6.12 -16.87
CA PRO A 121 2.84 7.05 -17.42
C PRO A 121 2.22 8.35 -17.91
N ASN A 122 2.69 9.48 -17.38
CA ASN A 122 2.27 10.84 -17.72
C ASN A 122 0.79 11.17 -17.42
N LEU A 123 0.15 10.42 -16.52
CA LEU A 123 -1.25 10.65 -16.15
C LEU A 123 -1.40 10.93 -14.65
N THR A 124 -2.21 11.94 -14.33
CA THR A 124 -2.72 12.16 -12.97
C THR A 124 -3.99 11.34 -12.79
N LEU A 125 -3.92 10.35 -11.89
CA LEU A 125 -5.03 9.44 -11.61
C LEU A 125 -5.62 9.69 -10.23
N TYR A 126 -6.95 9.70 -10.15
CA TYR A 126 -7.70 9.69 -8.89
C TYR A 126 -8.67 8.51 -8.84
N ILE A 127 -9.21 8.25 -7.64
CA ILE A 127 -10.28 7.29 -7.44
C ILE A 127 -11.61 8.01 -7.63
N GLY A 128 -12.48 7.46 -8.47
CA GLY A 128 -13.82 8.00 -8.67
C GLY A 128 -14.88 6.91 -8.74
N ARG A 129 -16.14 7.32 -8.72
CA ARG A 129 -17.29 6.44 -8.91
C ARG A 129 -18.39 7.11 -9.72
N ALA A 130 -19.22 6.30 -10.36
CA ALA A 130 -20.41 6.78 -11.04
C ALA A 130 -21.57 5.78 -10.92
N LYS A 131 -22.78 6.32 -11.04
CA LYS A 131 -23.99 5.51 -11.15
C LYS A 131 -24.10 4.91 -12.55
N TYR A 132 -24.36 3.61 -12.63
CA TYR A 132 -24.64 2.90 -13.87
C TYR A 132 -25.83 1.97 -13.66
N GLY A 133 -26.99 2.32 -14.24
CA GLY A 133 -28.26 1.67 -13.91
C GLY A 133 -28.59 1.85 -12.42
N ASN A 134 -28.71 0.74 -11.70
CA ASN A 134 -28.97 0.71 -10.25
C ASN A 134 -27.69 0.51 -9.42
N GLU A 135 -26.52 0.49 -10.05
CA GLU A 135 -25.23 0.24 -9.41
C GLU A 135 -24.45 1.56 -9.24
N VAL A 136 -23.54 1.60 -8.27
CA VAL A 136 -22.52 2.64 -8.11
C VAL A 136 -21.18 1.95 -8.16
N LEU A 137 -20.41 2.21 -9.22
CA LEU A 137 -19.20 1.47 -9.57
C LEU A 137 -17.98 2.37 -9.47
N VAL A 138 -16.87 1.78 -9.04
CA VAL A 138 -15.59 2.49 -8.80
C VAL A 138 -14.66 2.31 -9.98
N GLY A 139 -13.83 3.32 -10.25
CA GLY A 139 -12.81 3.24 -11.28
C GLY A 139 -11.78 4.37 -11.19
N LYS A 140 -10.98 4.48 -12.25
CA LYS A 140 -9.91 5.47 -12.37
C LYS A 140 -10.41 6.76 -13.00
N VAL A 141 -10.08 7.89 -12.40
CA VAL A 141 -10.34 9.22 -12.95
C VAL A 141 -9.06 9.74 -13.56
N LEU A 142 -9.10 10.13 -14.83
CA LEU A 142 -8.01 10.80 -15.53
C LEU A 142 -8.26 12.32 -15.48
N ALA A 143 -7.37 13.06 -14.83
CA ALA A 143 -7.53 14.51 -14.65
C ALA A 143 -6.93 15.33 -15.81
N ASP A 144 -5.76 14.93 -16.32
CA ASP A 144 -4.93 15.79 -17.17
C ASP A 144 -4.69 15.20 -18.56
N SER A 145 -5.77 14.88 -19.27
CA SER A 145 -5.71 14.24 -20.59
C SER A 145 -6.80 14.76 -21.53
N THR A 146 -6.63 14.60 -22.84
CA THR A 146 -7.71 14.81 -23.83
C THR A 146 -8.84 13.80 -23.69
N ILE A 147 -8.56 12.69 -23.02
CA ILE A 147 -9.49 11.62 -22.67
C ILE A 147 -9.80 11.64 -21.16
N ASP A 148 -10.00 12.84 -20.60
CA ASP A 148 -10.34 13.04 -19.20
C ASP A 148 -11.70 12.44 -18.80
N GLY A 149 -11.87 12.18 -17.50
CA GLY A 149 -13.09 11.63 -16.91
C GLY A 149 -12.86 10.31 -16.16
N LEU A 150 -13.97 9.72 -15.72
CA LEU A 150 -13.97 8.45 -14.99
C LEU A 150 -14.07 7.28 -15.98
N TYR A 151 -13.17 6.32 -15.82
CA TYR A 151 -13.18 5.01 -16.46
C TYR A 151 -13.45 3.93 -15.42
N PHE A 152 -14.52 3.17 -15.61
CA PHE A 152 -14.94 2.09 -14.73
C PHE A 152 -15.42 0.92 -15.59
N THR A 153 -15.72 -0.22 -14.99
CA THR A 153 -16.06 -1.42 -15.76
C THR A 153 -17.32 -2.09 -15.29
N ARG A 154 -17.98 -2.79 -16.21
CA ARG A 154 -19.05 -3.73 -15.87
C ARG A 154 -19.28 -4.71 -17.02
N ASN A 155 -19.51 -5.98 -16.69
CA ASN A 155 -19.92 -7.03 -17.64
C ASN A 155 -18.99 -7.12 -18.87
N GLY A 156 -17.67 -7.13 -18.63
CA GLY A 156 -16.66 -7.28 -19.68
C GLY A 156 -16.30 -5.98 -20.43
N LYS A 157 -16.94 -4.84 -20.10
CA LYS A 157 -16.79 -3.59 -20.85
C LYS A 157 -16.19 -2.48 -19.99
N THR A 158 -15.37 -1.65 -20.62
CA THR A 158 -15.03 -0.32 -20.09
C THR A 158 -16.16 0.67 -20.39
N LEU A 159 -16.49 1.46 -19.39
CA LEU A 159 -17.45 2.56 -19.41
C LEU A 159 -16.70 3.87 -19.13
N HIS A 160 -17.18 4.97 -19.71
CA HIS A 160 -16.60 6.30 -19.55
C HIS A 160 -17.69 7.32 -19.30
N THR A 161 -17.41 8.26 -18.38
CA THR A 161 -18.26 9.43 -18.13
C THR A 161 -17.42 10.63 -17.74
N LYS A 162 -17.88 11.82 -18.14
CA LYS A 162 -17.27 13.09 -17.72
C LYS A 162 -17.82 13.60 -16.38
N THR A 163 -18.95 13.07 -15.91
CA THR A 163 -19.56 13.41 -14.62
C THR A 163 -19.47 12.23 -13.66
N PHE A 164 -18.96 12.46 -12.47
CA PHE A 164 -18.63 11.41 -11.50
C PHE A 164 -18.47 12.02 -10.09
N ASP A 165 -18.42 11.17 -9.07
CA ASP A 165 -17.91 11.58 -7.76
C ASP A 165 -16.42 11.23 -7.68
N VAL A 166 -15.58 12.15 -7.20
CA VAL A 166 -14.17 11.87 -6.88
C VAL A 166 -13.99 11.63 -5.38
N LEU A 167 -13.14 10.67 -5.01
CA LEU A 167 -12.87 10.37 -3.61
C LEU A 167 -11.86 11.35 -3.03
N SER A 168 -12.23 11.96 -1.92
CA SER A 168 -11.34 12.77 -1.10
C SER A 168 -11.29 12.25 0.33
N PHE A 169 -10.21 12.58 1.02
CA PHE A 169 -10.02 12.25 2.43
C PHE A 169 -9.68 13.50 3.22
N LYS A 170 -10.39 13.69 4.34
CA LYS A 170 -10.18 14.81 5.25
C LYS A 170 -8.95 14.51 6.11
N SER A 171 -7.76 14.82 5.59
CA SER A 171 -6.56 14.79 6.42
C SER A 171 -6.67 15.88 7.50
N ASN A 172 -6.55 15.50 8.77
CA ASN A 172 -6.40 16.44 9.88
C ASN A 172 -5.11 17.30 9.77
N GLN A 173 -4.32 17.14 8.72
CA GLN A 173 -3.09 17.92 8.49
C GLN A 173 -3.29 19.29 7.81
N PHE A 174 -4.52 19.75 7.58
CA PHE A 174 -4.77 21.12 7.10
C PHE A 174 -5.04 22.18 8.18
N LYS A 175 -4.65 21.95 9.44
CA LYS A 175 -4.63 23.01 10.46
C LYS A 175 -3.34 23.02 11.26
N GLY A 176 -2.33 23.66 10.70
CA GLY A 176 -1.41 24.42 11.54
C GLY A 176 -2.18 25.53 12.26
N ILE A 177 -1.97 25.60 13.58
CA ILE A 177 -2.23 26.75 14.47
C ILE A 177 -3.68 26.90 15.00
N LEU A 178 -3.77 26.72 16.34
CA LEU A 178 -4.81 27.10 17.32
C LEU A 178 -6.30 26.93 16.96
N GLY A 179 -7.00 26.14 17.78
CA GLY A 179 -8.43 26.33 17.97
C GLY A 179 -9.15 25.12 18.54
N VAL A 180 -9.20 25.02 19.87
CA VAL A 180 -10.26 24.27 20.56
C VAL A 180 -11.60 24.74 20.01
N ARG A 181 -12.46 23.85 19.50
CA ARG A 181 -13.92 23.89 19.71
C ARG A 181 -14.57 22.51 19.57
N SER A 182 -15.36 22.22 20.59
CA SER A 182 -16.33 21.14 20.75
C SER A 182 -17.26 21.03 19.55
N ALA A 183 -17.53 19.81 19.08
CA ALA A 183 -18.61 19.51 18.15
C ALA A 183 -19.44 18.35 18.71
N THR A 184 -20.68 18.65 19.08
CA THR A 184 -21.70 17.66 19.46
C THR A 184 -22.13 16.94 18.19
N ALA A 185 -21.82 15.64 18.07
CA ALA A 185 -22.22 14.82 16.92
C ALA A 185 -23.64 14.27 17.13
N VAL A 186 -24.51 14.44 16.13
CA VAL A 186 -25.79 13.73 16.03
C VAL A 186 -25.51 12.35 15.47
N ILE A 187 -25.76 11.31 16.28
CA ILE A 187 -25.51 9.92 15.94
C ILE A 187 -26.62 9.41 15.01
N LEU A 188 -26.26 9.06 13.77
CA LEU A 188 -27.09 8.23 12.89
C LEU A 188 -26.51 6.82 12.84
N SER A 189 -27.31 5.85 13.30
CA SER A 189 -27.15 4.39 13.30
C SER A 189 -25.74 3.84 13.58
N SER A 190 -25.54 3.35 14.80
CA SER A 190 -24.36 2.59 15.23
C SER A 190 -24.25 1.26 14.48
N ALA A 191 -23.42 1.21 13.44
CA ALA A 191 -22.62 0.01 13.23
C ALA A 191 -21.59 -0.01 14.36
N SER A 192 -21.66 -1.00 15.25
CA SER A 192 -20.63 -1.23 16.26
C SER A 192 -19.36 -1.65 15.54
N PHE A 193 -18.48 -0.69 15.21
CA PHE A 193 -17.11 -0.98 14.85
C PHE A 193 -16.42 -1.54 16.10
N ALA A 194 -15.84 -2.74 15.98
CA ALA A 194 -15.11 -3.35 17.07
C ALA A 194 -13.97 -2.42 17.52
N GLN A 195 -13.85 -2.18 18.82
CA GLN A 195 -12.68 -1.49 19.39
C GLN A 195 -11.47 -2.42 19.27
N GLY A 196 -10.74 -2.30 18.17
CA GLY A 196 -9.47 -2.95 17.93
C GLY A 196 -8.93 -2.35 16.65
N GLY A 197 -7.74 -1.74 16.73
CA GLY A 197 -7.11 -1.09 15.59
C GLY A 197 -6.89 -2.02 14.40
N PRO A 198 -6.25 -1.55 13.32
CA PRO A 198 -6.12 -2.32 12.09
C PRO A 198 -5.43 -3.66 12.37
N SER A 199 -6.16 -4.77 12.19
CA SER A 199 -5.58 -6.10 12.38
C SER A 199 -4.45 -6.35 11.37
N GLY A 200 -3.35 -6.99 11.74
CA GLY A 200 -2.31 -7.34 10.76
C GLY A 200 -1.32 -6.21 10.41
N TYR A 201 -0.78 -6.27 9.19
CA TYR A 201 0.04 -5.20 8.60
C TYR A 201 -0.65 -4.55 7.41
N TYR A 202 -0.22 -3.34 7.06
CA TYR A 202 -0.79 -2.54 5.98
C TYR A 202 0.22 -1.54 5.43
N TRP A 203 -0.13 -0.94 4.30
CA TRP A 203 0.67 0.05 3.59
C TRP A 203 -0.02 1.41 3.67
N ARG A 204 0.70 2.46 4.07
CA ARG A 204 0.20 3.84 4.06
C ARG A 204 0.87 4.61 2.95
N ASP A 205 0.16 5.54 2.30
CA ASP A 205 0.82 6.51 1.42
C ASP A 205 1.85 7.30 2.24
N PHE A 206 3.07 7.42 1.73
CA PHE A 206 4.14 8.14 2.39
C PHE A 206 4.18 9.58 1.88
N ASP A 207 3.84 10.53 2.75
CA ASP A 207 3.79 11.96 2.46
C ASP A 207 5.11 12.70 2.78
N GLY A 208 6.18 11.93 3.06
CA GLY A 208 7.46 12.45 3.53
C GLY A 208 7.60 12.44 5.05
N THR A 209 6.55 12.11 5.80
CA THR A 209 6.59 11.93 7.26
C THR A 209 6.44 10.47 7.62
N VAL A 210 7.35 9.95 8.45
CA VAL A 210 7.26 8.57 8.94
C VAL A 210 6.12 8.45 9.96
N PRO A 211 5.10 7.60 9.72
CA PRO A 211 4.04 7.37 10.69
C PRO A 211 4.55 6.72 11.99
N PRO A 212 4.00 7.05 13.16
CA PRO A 212 4.35 6.41 14.43
C PRO A 212 4.15 4.89 14.48
N ASP A 213 3.25 4.34 13.65
CA ASP A 213 2.99 2.90 13.49
C ASP A 213 3.86 2.25 12.38
N ALA A 214 4.84 2.97 11.81
CA ALA A 214 5.75 2.43 10.81
C ALA A 214 6.67 1.35 11.39
N PHE A 215 6.75 0.22 10.71
CA PHE A 215 7.56 -0.91 11.18
C PHE A 215 9.06 -0.70 10.82
N PRO A 216 9.97 -0.67 11.81
CA PRO A 216 11.40 -0.54 11.54
C PRO A 216 11.97 -1.85 10.98
N GLY A 217 12.53 -1.81 9.77
CA GLY A 217 13.14 -2.97 9.12
C GLY A 217 14.57 -3.25 9.57
N GLY A 218 15.24 -2.26 10.15
CA GLY A 218 16.63 -2.36 10.58
C GLY A 218 17.14 -1.05 11.17
N VAL A 219 18.47 -0.94 11.27
CA VAL A 219 19.15 0.28 11.71
C VAL A 219 20.33 0.60 10.79
N ASP A 220 20.61 1.88 10.61
CA ASP A 220 21.79 2.36 9.90
C ASP A 220 23.08 2.24 10.76
N ALA A 221 24.22 2.68 10.23
CA ALA A 221 25.51 2.64 10.91
C ALA A 221 25.57 3.50 12.20
N ASN A 222 24.63 4.44 12.38
CA ASN A 222 24.50 5.29 13.56
C ASN A 222 23.39 4.80 14.51
N ASN A 223 22.92 3.56 14.35
CA ASN A 223 21.85 2.96 15.12
C ASN A 223 20.50 3.70 15.03
N ARG A 224 20.26 4.42 13.92
CA ARG A 224 18.97 5.07 13.62
C ARG A 224 18.09 4.13 12.81
N PRO A 225 16.76 4.14 12.98
CA PRO A 225 15.89 3.19 12.29
C PRO A 225 15.89 3.38 10.77
N ILE A 226 15.77 2.27 10.06
CA ILE A 226 15.48 2.21 8.62
C ILE A 226 14.11 1.58 8.46
N TYR A 227 13.21 2.24 7.75
CA TYR A 227 11.84 1.80 7.52
C TYR A 227 11.68 1.10 6.18
N ILE A 228 10.68 0.22 6.10
CA ILE A 228 10.35 -0.54 4.89
C ILE A 228 9.31 0.23 4.08
N ALA A 229 9.55 0.34 2.77
CA ALA A 229 8.65 0.99 1.85
C ALA A 229 8.42 0.16 0.58
N GLN A 230 7.40 0.56 -0.17
CA GLN A 230 7.10 0.18 -1.54
C GLN A 230 7.23 1.43 -2.40
N VAL A 231 7.92 1.34 -3.52
CA VAL A 231 8.01 2.41 -4.52
C VAL A 231 7.43 1.88 -5.82
N TYR A 232 6.45 2.60 -6.37
CA TYR A 232 6.04 2.36 -7.75
C TYR A 232 6.87 3.25 -8.68
N ALA A 233 7.80 2.66 -9.42
CA ALA A 233 8.62 3.38 -10.39
C ALA A 233 9.00 2.47 -11.56
N LYS A 234 9.27 3.04 -12.73
CA LYS A 234 9.70 2.29 -13.94
C LYS A 234 8.73 1.17 -14.34
N ASN A 235 7.44 1.37 -14.10
CA ASN A 235 6.36 0.40 -14.32
C ASN A 235 6.41 -0.84 -13.40
N ILE A 236 7.10 -0.76 -12.26
CA ILE A 236 7.33 -1.87 -11.35
C ILE A 236 7.07 -1.40 -9.91
N LEU A 237 6.35 -2.21 -9.12
CA LEU A 237 6.26 -2.00 -7.67
C LEU A 237 7.47 -2.68 -7.02
N MET A 238 8.32 -1.93 -6.34
CA MET A 238 9.60 -2.43 -5.80
C MET A 238 9.70 -2.22 -4.30
N PRO A 239 10.36 -3.14 -3.57
CA PRO A 239 10.81 -2.89 -2.22
C PRO A 239 11.74 -1.68 -2.17
N ALA A 240 11.57 -0.88 -1.12
CA ALA A 240 12.38 0.30 -0.86
C ALA A 240 12.67 0.43 0.63
N LYS A 241 13.62 1.31 0.97
CA LYS A 241 13.95 1.68 2.34
C LYS A 241 13.85 3.19 2.53
N ILE A 242 13.44 3.63 3.71
CA ILE A 242 13.42 5.05 4.09
C ILE A 242 14.33 5.20 5.31
N TYR A 243 15.28 6.13 5.23
CA TYR A 243 16.14 6.46 6.36
C TYR A 243 15.42 7.36 7.37
N PHE A 244 15.83 7.31 8.63
CA PHE A 244 15.29 8.17 9.68
C PHE A 244 15.37 9.66 9.30
N ASN A 245 14.24 10.38 9.44
CA ASN A 245 14.06 11.78 9.05
C ASN A 245 14.34 12.09 7.56
N ASP A 246 14.25 11.10 6.68
CA ASP A 246 14.31 11.30 5.24
C ASP A 246 12.89 11.28 4.64
N ASN A 247 12.65 12.14 3.64
CA ASN A 247 11.41 12.16 2.87
C ASN A 247 11.53 11.45 1.52
N THR A 248 12.60 10.68 1.32
CA THR A 248 12.91 9.93 0.10
C THR A 248 12.95 8.43 0.40
N ALA A 249 12.29 7.64 -0.42
CA ALA A 249 12.42 6.19 -0.43
C ALA A 249 13.48 5.74 -1.44
N TYR A 250 14.40 4.90 -1.02
CA TYR A 250 15.50 4.40 -1.84
C TYR A 250 15.23 2.97 -2.28
N TYR A 251 15.35 2.71 -3.58
CA TYR A 251 15.05 1.42 -4.19
C TYR A 251 16.12 1.04 -5.23
N GLU A 252 16.20 -0.26 -5.51
CA GLU A 252 17.19 -0.83 -6.44
C GLU A 252 16.56 -1.06 -7.82
N TYR A 253 17.13 -0.42 -8.85
CA TYR A 253 16.72 -0.63 -10.24
C TYR A 253 17.90 -0.44 -11.21
N GLY A 254 18.06 -1.37 -12.16
CA GLY A 254 19.09 -1.27 -13.21
C GLY A 254 20.50 -1.14 -12.65
N ASN A 255 20.80 -1.89 -11.58
CA ASN A 255 22.07 -1.88 -10.86
C ASN A 255 22.43 -0.49 -10.27
N LYS A 256 21.43 0.34 -10.00
CA LYS A 256 21.58 1.63 -9.30
C LYS A 256 20.60 1.74 -8.14
N GLU A 257 21.04 2.38 -7.06
CA GLU A 257 20.15 2.86 -6.02
C GLU A 257 19.57 4.21 -6.49
N LEU A 258 18.25 4.31 -6.49
CA LEU A 258 17.49 5.47 -6.92
C LEU A 258 16.60 5.94 -5.78
N GLY A 259 16.36 7.25 -5.70
CA GLY A 259 15.44 7.85 -4.74
C GLY A 259 14.13 8.25 -5.40
N GLU A 260 13.02 8.06 -4.69
CA GLU A 260 11.67 8.46 -5.11
C GLU A 260 10.93 9.11 -3.93
N LYS A 261 10.15 10.15 -4.24
CA LYS A 261 9.31 10.88 -3.27
C LYS A 261 7.82 10.69 -3.55
N ASP A 262 7.47 10.36 -4.79
CA ASP A 262 6.10 10.13 -5.22
C ASP A 262 5.77 8.64 -5.35
N ASN A 263 4.50 8.26 -5.18
CA ASN A 263 4.05 6.86 -5.32
C ASN A 263 4.79 5.90 -4.37
N VAL A 264 5.08 6.40 -3.17
CA VAL A 264 5.71 5.67 -2.10
C VAL A 264 4.65 5.24 -1.10
N MET A 265 4.70 3.99 -0.66
CA MET A 265 3.96 3.51 0.50
C MET A 265 4.92 3.00 1.58
N ILE A 266 4.59 3.21 2.85
CA ILE A 266 5.38 2.76 4.01
C ILE A 266 4.66 1.64 4.76
N LEU A 267 5.41 0.61 5.15
CA LEU A 267 4.89 -0.55 5.89
C LEU A 267 4.60 -0.16 7.34
N CYS A 268 3.36 -0.37 7.78
CA CYS A 268 2.90 -0.02 9.10
C CYS A 268 2.15 -1.20 9.75
N THR A 269 2.10 -1.19 11.08
CA THR A 269 1.37 -2.18 11.89
C THR A 269 1.17 -1.66 13.32
N GLU A 270 0.07 -2.09 13.94
CA GLU A 270 -0.10 -1.99 15.39
C GLU A 270 0.36 -3.25 16.14
N HIS A 271 0.80 -4.28 15.41
CA HIS A 271 1.19 -5.59 15.92
C HIS A 271 2.62 -5.96 15.50
N PRO A 272 3.64 -5.16 15.86
CA PRO A 272 5.03 -5.44 15.47
C PRO A 272 5.53 -6.79 15.98
N GLU A 273 4.96 -7.33 17.06
CA GLU A 273 5.27 -8.65 17.62
C GLU A 273 4.90 -9.82 16.71
N LYS A 274 4.00 -9.62 15.74
CA LYS A 274 3.61 -10.65 14.77
C LYS A 274 4.56 -10.74 13.58
N PHE A 275 5.44 -9.77 13.42
CA PHE A 275 6.51 -9.84 12.43
C PHE A 275 7.69 -10.67 12.93
N GLU A 276 8.26 -11.45 12.03
CA GLU A 276 9.42 -12.28 12.32
C GLU A 276 10.41 -12.21 11.16
N TRP A 277 11.67 -11.95 11.49
CA TRP A 277 12.78 -12.04 10.55
C TRP A 277 13.39 -13.44 10.64
N ILE A 278 13.21 -14.23 9.57
CA ILE A 278 13.72 -15.60 9.51
C ILE A 278 15.03 -15.61 8.72
N SER A 279 16.13 -15.95 9.39
CA SER A 279 17.41 -16.21 8.74
C SER A 279 17.30 -17.44 7.84
N THR A 280 17.63 -17.30 6.56
CA THR A 280 17.51 -18.38 5.57
C THR A 280 18.57 -18.28 4.47
N GLU A 281 18.62 -19.31 3.63
CA GLU A 281 19.36 -19.30 2.38
C GLU A 281 18.39 -19.31 1.19
N GLY A 282 18.80 -18.75 0.06
CA GLY A 282 18.02 -18.72 -1.18
C GLY A 282 17.38 -20.06 -1.54
N LYS A 283 18.19 -21.13 -1.60
CA LYS A 283 17.73 -22.50 -1.89
C LYS A 283 16.75 -23.07 -0.86
N SER A 284 16.68 -22.50 0.34
CA SER A 284 15.90 -23.00 1.48
C SER A 284 14.68 -22.13 1.80
N ILE A 285 14.50 -20.99 1.13
CA ILE A 285 13.37 -20.09 1.38
C ILE A 285 12.00 -20.77 1.19
N ARG A 286 11.90 -21.71 0.24
CA ARG A 286 10.66 -22.48 -0.01
C ARG A 286 10.32 -23.46 1.10
N ASN A 287 11.25 -23.75 2.01
CA ASN A 287 11.00 -24.61 3.17
C ASN A 287 10.31 -23.84 4.31
N ILE A 288 10.23 -22.51 4.23
CA ILE A 288 9.45 -21.70 5.16
C ILE A 288 7.97 -21.98 4.90
N THR A 289 7.33 -22.67 5.84
CA THR A 289 5.92 -23.07 5.77
C THR A 289 5.17 -22.53 6.97
N GLY A 290 3.85 -22.34 6.83
CA GLY A 290 3.01 -21.81 7.91
C GLY A 290 3.28 -20.35 8.28
N LYS A 291 3.96 -19.60 7.39
CA LYS A 291 4.28 -18.18 7.55
C LYS A 291 3.90 -17.44 6.28
N HIS A 292 3.45 -16.20 6.43
CA HIS A 292 3.19 -15.32 5.30
C HIS A 292 4.44 -14.49 5.00
N LEU A 293 5.08 -14.72 3.85
CA LEU A 293 6.19 -13.86 3.40
C LEU A 293 5.63 -12.49 3.00
N VAL A 294 6.23 -11.42 3.53
CA VAL A 294 5.73 -10.07 3.30
C VAL A 294 6.11 -9.61 1.91
N ILE A 295 5.10 -9.33 1.08
CA ILE A 295 5.27 -8.90 -0.31
C ILE A 295 5.77 -7.47 -0.32
N GLY A 296 6.95 -7.27 -0.89
CA GLY A 296 7.57 -5.96 -1.05
C GLY A 296 7.36 -5.35 -2.43
N GLY A 297 6.85 -6.10 -3.40
CA GLY A 297 6.65 -5.62 -4.76
C GLY A 297 6.41 -6.74 -5.75
N TYR A 298 6.43 -6.43 -7.03
CA TYR A 298 6.20 -7.36 -8.13
C TYR A 298 7.18 -7.09 -9.27
N GLN A 299 7.84 -8.12 -9.78
CA GLN A 299 8.75 -8.03 -10.94
C GLN A 299 8.09 -8.57 -12.22
N GLU A 300 8.92 -8.89 -13.23
CA GLU A 300 8.50 -9.48 -14.51
C GLU A 300 7.43 -10.58 -14.34
N GLU A 301 6.48 -10.60 -15.27
CA GLU A 301 5.35 -11.53 -15.28
C GLU A 301 4.51 -11.52 -13.97
N LYS A 302 4.52 -10.40 -13.25
CA LYS A 302 3.74 -10.21 -12.01
C LYS A 302 4.20 -11.11 -10.86
N SER A 303 5.43 -11.62 -10.91
CA SER A 303 6.01 -12.45 -9.85
C SER A 303 6.25 -11.61 -8.60
N ALA A 304 5.77 -12.08 -7.44
CA ALA A 304 5.99 -11.40 -6.18
C ALA A 304 7.48 -11.34 -5.82
N THR A 305 7.88 -10.22 -5.23
CA THR A 305 9.16 -10.04 -4.56
C THR A 305 8.89 -9.73 -3.10
N TYR A 306 9.80 -10.12 -2.23
CA TYR A 306 9.59 -10.11 -0.79
C TYR A 306 10.56 -9.16 -0.10
N ILE A 307 10.23 -8.77 1.12
CA ILE A 307 11.12 -7.95 1.95
C ILE A 307 12.17 -8.85 2.60
N GLY A 308 13.44 -8.54 2.36
CA GLY A 308 14.55 -9.16 3.10
C GLY A 308 15.56 -8.12 3.55
N ARG A 309 16.51 -8.57 4.36
CA ARG A 309 17.60 -7.73 4.84
C ARG A 309 18.88 -8.52 5.08
N THR A 310 19.98 -7.80 5.12
CA THR A 310 21.28 -8.31 5.57
C THR A 310 22.09 -7.20 6.24
N ARG A 311 23.21 -7.54 6.88
CA ARG A 311 24.14 -6.55 7.45
C ARG A 311 25.35 -6.36 6.55
N ILE A 312 25.57 -5.13 6.10
CA ILE A 312 26.74 -4.74 5.28
C ILE A 312 27.30 -3.45 5.86
N GLY A 313 28.61 -3.41 6.13
CA GLY A 313 29.27 -2.16 6.54
C GLY A 313 28.72 -1.49 7.81
N GLY A 314 28.18 -2.27 8.75
CA GLY A 314 27.62 -1.77 10.02
C GLY A 314 26.15 -1.36 9.97
N GLU A 315 25.53 -1.28 8.79
CA GLU A 315 24.10 -1.03 8.61
C GLU A 315 23.32 -2.31 8.30
N VAL A 316 22.02 -2.29 8.60
CA VAL A 316 21.04 -3.26 8.12
C VAL A 316 20.47 -2.75 6.80
N VAL A 317 20.76 -3.45 5.71
CA VAL A 317 20.26 -3.10 4.39
C VAL A 317 18.99 -3.88 4.12
N VAL A 318 17.85 -3.20 4.16
CA VAL A 318 16.54 -3.71 3.71
C VAL A 318 16.49 -3.64 2.18
N SER A 319 16.10 -4.73 1.54
CA SER A 319 15.99 -4.78 0.08
C SER A 319 15.10 -5.93 -0.41
N LYS A 320 15.24 -6.27 -1.70
CA LYS A 320 14.35 -7.14 -2.45
C LYS A 320 14.83 -8.60 -2.45
N VAL A 321 14.01 -9.49 -1.93
CA VAL A 321 14.18 -10.94 -2.09
C VAL A 321 13.41 -11.39 -3.32
N VAL A 322 14.11 -12.09 -4.21
CA VAL A 322 13.52 -12.66 -5.42
C VAL A 322 13.50 -14.18 -5.28
N ILE A 323 12.33 -14.78 -5.51
CA ILE A 323 12.14 -16.23 -5.55
C ILE A 323 11.71 -16.58 -6.99
N TYR A 324 12.59 -17.23 -7.73
CA TYR A 324 12.35 -17.64 -9.10
C TYR A 324 11.53 -18.94 -9.18
N THR A 325 11.24 -19.37 -10.39
CA THR A 325 10.65 -20.69 -10.64
C THR A 325 11.58 -21.80 -10.11
N PRO A 326 11.06 -23.01 -9.81
CA PRO A 326 11.89 -24.12 -9.33
C PRO A 326 13.08 -24.45 -10.24
N ALA A 327 12.97 -24.20 -11.55
CA ALA A 327 14.03 -24.42 -12.53
C ALA A 327 15.17 -23.38 -12.47
N ARG A 328 15.02 -22.31 -11.67
CA ARG A 328 15.98 -21.22 -11.47
C ARG A 328 16.21 -20.91 -9.99
N ALA A 329 15.92 -21.87 -9.11
CA ALA A 329 16.00 -21.69 -7.65
C ALA A 329 17.43 -21.37 -7.16
N GLU A 330 18.45 -21.67 -7.95
CA GLU A 330 19.85 -21.30 -7.69
C GLU A 330 20.08 -19.78 -7.70
N TYR A 331 19.16 -18.99 -8.27
CA TYR A 331 19.22 -17.53 -8.28
C TYR A 331 18.40 -16.87 -7.17
N ASP A 332 17.74 -17.65 -6.30
CA ASP A 332 17.00 -17.06 -5.19
C ASP A 332 17.96 -16.37 -4.23
N ALA A 333 17.74 -15.08 -3.99
CA ALA A 333 18.65 -14.29 -3.19
C ALA A 333 17.98 -12.99 -2.73
N LEU A 334 18.65 -12.32 -1.80
CA LEU A 334 18.46 -10.91 -1.53
C LEU A 334 19.31 -10.09 -2.52
N TYR A 335 18.65 -9.30 -3.34
CA TYR A 335 19.24 -8.37 -4.30
C TYR A 335 19.25 -6.98 -3.70
N LEU A 336 20.43 -6.35 -3.65
CA LEU A 336 20.58 -5.02 -3.08
C LEU A 336 21.73 -4.25 -3.73
N ILE A 337 21.74 -2.95 -3.49
CA ILE A 337 22.89 -2.08 -3.75
C ILE A 337 23.35 -1.46 -2.43
N SER A 338 24.65 -1.52 -2.18
CA SER A 338 25.29 -0.84 -1.05
C SER A 338 26.50 -0.09 -1.56
N LYS A 339 26.60 1.21 -1.26
CA LYS A 339 27.70 2.08 -1.69
C LYS A 339 28.00 2.02 -3.20
N GLY A 340 26.95 1.93 -4.01
CA GLY A 340 27.04 1.86 -5.48
C GLY A 340 27.48 0.49 -6.04
N VAL A 341 27.64 -0.52 -5.20
CA VAL A 341 27.99 -1.89 -5.60
C VAL A 341 26.75 -2.77 -5.50
N GLN A 342 26.50 -3.56 -6.54
CA GLN A 342 25.44 -4.56 -6.56
C GLN A 342 25.88 -5.82 -5.80
N HIS A 343 24.97 -6.36 -4.98
CA HIS A 343 25.18 -7.59 -4.25
C HIS A 343 24.04 -8.57 -4.50
N HIS A 344 24.43 -9.84 -4.64
CA HIS A 344 23.53 -10.99 -4.64
C HIS A 344 23.85 -11.80 -3.38
N VAL A 345 22.98 -11.69 -2.38
CA VAL A 345 23.22 -12.23 -1.05
C VAL A 345 22.36 -13.47 -0.87
N PHE A 346 23.01 -14.64 -0.82
CA PHE A 346 22.34 -15.93 -0.72
C PHE A 346 21.96 -16.34 0.71
N SER A 347 22.53 -15.69 1.73
CA SER A 347 22.17 -15.87 3.14
C SER A 347 21.68 -14.54 3.72
N PHE A 348 20.41 -14.49 4.11
CA PHE A 348 19.71 -13.25 4.45
C PHE A 348 18.58 -13.53 5.44
N ASP A 349 18.06 -12.48 6.06
CA ASP A 349 16.80 -12.54 6.79
C ASP A 349 15.65 -12.20 5.84
N VAL A 350 14.58 -12.99 5.83
CA VAL A 350 13.33 -12.65 5.13
C VAL A 350 12.25 -12.26 6.14
N LEU A 351 11.47 -11.23 5.81
CA LEU A 351 10.39 -10.76 6.67
C LEU A 351 9.13 -11.62 6.47
N THR A 352 8.59 -12.07 7.58
CA THR A 352 7.34 -12.84 7.63
C THR A 352 6.35 -12.23 8.61
N PHE A 353 5.08 -12.54 8.42
CA PHE A 353 3.98 -12.17 9.29
C PHE A 353 3.18 -13.42 9.71
N GLN A 354 2.71 -13.44 10.95
CA GLN A 354 1.98 -14.57 11.57
C GLN A 354 0.46 -14.39 11.60
#